data_AF-A0A3B9BYQ6-F1
#
_entry.id   AF-A0A3B9BYQ6-F1
#
_cell.length_a   1.000
_cell.length_b   1.000
_cell.length_c   1.000
_cell.angle_alpha   90.00
_cell.angle_beta   90.00
_cell.angle_gamma   90.00
#
_symmetry.space_group_name_H-M   'P 1'
#
loop_
_entity.id
_entity.type
_entity.pdbx_description
1 polymer ?
#
loop_
_entity_poly.entity_id
_entity_poly.type
_entity_poly.pdbx_seq_one_letter_code
_entity_poly.pdbx_strand_id
1 'polypeptide(L)' 'MRKFHLFILSVFCSVQLWAVPIPKREFRAVWIATVGNIDWPSKQGLSADIQKQEFLDILKRTKANG' A
#
# COMPACT_ATOMS: atom_id res chain seq x y z
N MET A 1 -3.99 -19.16 48.08
CA MET A 1 -3.06 -19.29 46.94
C MET A 1 -3.79 -19.46 45.60
N ARG A 2 -4.77 -20.37 45.46
CA ARG A 2 -5.58 -20.57 44.23
C ARG A 2 -6.29 -19.30 43.70
N LYS A 3 -6.85 -18.48 44.60
CA LYS A 3 -7.54 -17.22 44.25
C LYS A 3 -6.58 -16.13 43.70
N PHE A 4 -5.32 -16.14 44.13
CA PHE A 4 -4.30 -15.19 43.67
C PHE A 4 -3.83 -15.53 42.25
N HIS A 5 -3.73 -16.83 41.93
CA HIS A 5 -3.43 -17.27 40.57
C HIS A 5 -4.57 -16.98 39.60
N LEU A 6 -5.83 -17.15 40.03
CA LEU A 6 -7.00 -16.77 39.23
C LEU A 6 -7.07 -15.25 38.98
N PHE A 7 -6.65 -14.45 39.97
CA PHE A 7 -6.58 -12.99 39.83
C PHE A 7 -5.46 -12.56 38.86
N ILE A 8 -4.27 -13.14 38.97
CA ILE A 8 -3.16 -12.89 38.04
C ILE A 8 -3.53 -13.31 36.61
N LEU A 9 -4.19 -14.46 36.44
CA LEU A 9 -4.66 -14.93 35.14
C LEU A 9 -5.70 -13.98 34.51
N SER A 10 -6.58 -13.40 35.33
CA SER A 10 -7.59 -12.42 34.88
C SER A 10 -6.98 -11.08 34.46
N VAL A 11 -5.95 -10.60 35.18
CA VAL A 11 -5.23 -9.38 34.83
C VAL A 11 -4.39 -9.61 33.56
N PHE A 12 -3.74 -10.77 33.41
CA PHE A 12 -2.95 -11.09 32.22
C PHE A 12 -3.81 -11.17 30.94
N CYS A 13 -5.05 -11.65 31.06
CA CYS A 13 -6.00 -11.72 29.94
C CYS A 13 -6.47 -10.33 29.46
N SER A 14 -6.56 -9.35 30.36
CA SER A 14 -7.02 -7.99 30.02
C SER A 14 -5.95 -7.12 29.35
N VAL A 15 -4.67 -7.46 29.48
CA VAL A 15 -3.55 -6.73 28.83
C VAL A 15 -3.33 -7.12 27.36
N GLN A 16 -4.05 -8.11 26.83
CA GLN A 16 -3.84 -8.62 25.45
C GLN A 16 -4.73 -7.97 24.38
N LEU A 17 -5.58 -7.00 24.72
CA LEU A 17 -6.51 -6.35 23.78
C LEU A 17 -5.99 -5.02 23.22
N TRP A 18 -4.75 -4.99 22.74
CA TRP A 18 -4.26 -3.87 21.94
C TRP A 18 -4.73 -4.08 20.51
N ALA A 19 -5.83 -3.42 20.12
CA ALA A 19 -6.30 -3.46 18.74
C ALA A 19 -5.31 -2.73 17.83
N VAL A 20 -4.87 -3.39 16.75
CA VAL A 20 -4.05 -2.76 15.71
C VAL A 20 -4.93 -1.74 14.97
N PRO A 21 -4.53 -0.46 14.86
CA PRO A 21 -5.30 0.51 14.10
C PRO A 21 -5.30 0.13 12.62
N ILE A 22 -6.47 -0.22 12.10
CA ILE A 22 -6.66 -0.50 10.68
C ILE A 22 -6.72 0.84 9.93
N PRO A 23 -5.97 1.02 8.83
CA PRO A 23 -6.08 2.23 8.02
C PRO A 23 -7.52 2.44 7.55
N LYS A 24 -8.01 3.68 7.66
CA LYS A 24 -9.37 4.05 7.21
C LYS A 24 -9.59 3.88 5.70
N ARG A 25 -8.52 3.68 4.92
CA ARG A 25 -8.53 3.52 3.47
C ARG A 25 -7.53 2.45 3.08
N GLU A 26 -7.88 1.67 2.07
CA GLU A 26 -6.98 0.71 1.47
C GLU A 26 -5.86 1.42 0.71
N PHE A 27 -4.66 0.85 0.75
CA PHE A 27 -3.57 1.29 -0.09
C PHE A 27 -3.77 0.76 -1.51
N ARG A 28 -3.81 1.65 -2.50
CA ARG A 28 -4.01 1.32 -3.91
C ARG A 28 -2.89 1.97 -4.72
N ALA A 29 -2.06 1.12 -5.32
CA ALA A 29 -0.91 1.55 -6.11
C ALA A 29 -0.74 0.67 -7.35
N VAL A 30 -0.02 1.18 -8.34
CA VAL A 30 0.36 0.46 -9.55
C VAL A 30 1.88 0.54 -9.71
N TRP A 31 2.48 -0.54 -10.18
CA TRP A 31 3.89 -0.55 -10.59
C TRP A 31 3.99 -0.12 -12.05
N ILE A 32 4.96 0.74 -12.37
CA ILE A 32 5.28 1.17 -13.74
C ILE A 32 6.77 0.92 -13.93
N ALA A 33 7.12 -0.12 -14.69
CA ALA A 33 8.48 -0.57 -14.90
C ALA A 33 9.10 0.02 -16.17
N THR A 34 10.36 0.41 -16.05
CA THR A 34 11.16 0.99 -17.15
C THR A 34 12.05 -0.03 -17.86
N VAL A 35 12.27 -1.20 -17.24
CA VAL A 35 13.10 -2.26 -17.82
C VAL A 35 12.48 -2.73 -19.14
N GLY A 36 13.26 -2.72 -20.21
CA GLY A 36 12.80 -3.15 -21.54
C GLY A 36 11.58 -2.39 -22.06
N ASN A 37 11.26 -1.20 -21.52
CA ASN A 37 10.09 -0.41 -21.92
C ASN A 37 8.76 -1.16 -21.72
N ILE A 38 8.69 -2.12 -20.77
CA ILE A 38 7.51 -2.98 -20.61
C ILE A 38 6.24 -2.21 -20.25
N ASP A 39 6.35 -1.16 -19.43
CA ASP A 39 5.23 -0.26 -19.12
C ASP A 39 5.44 1.15 -19.70
N TRP A 40 6.63 1.72 -19.51
CA TRP A 40 6.94 3.09 -19.94
C TRP A 40 8.47 3.30 -20.05
N PRO A 41 8.96 4.17 -20.95
CA PRO A 41 8.22 4.82 -22.03
C PRO A 41 7.86 3.82 -23.13
N SER A 42 6.92 4.15 -24.01
CA SER A 42 6.40 3.19 -25.01
C SER A 42 7.47 2.68 -25.97
N LYS A 43 8.52 3.47 -26.20
CA LYS A 43 9.69 3.10 -26.99
C LYS A 43 10.92 3.90 -26.57
N GLN A 44 12.08 3.37 -26.91
CA GLN A 44 13.37 4.02 -26.69
C GLN A 44 13.55 5.23 -27.62
N GLY A 45 14.31 6.23 -27.16
CA GLY A 45 14.65 7.42 -27.95
C GLY A 45 13.54 8.47 -28.09
N LEU A 46 12.43 8.34 -27.36
CA LEU A 46 11.40 9.38 -27.30
C LEU A 46 11.93 10.68 -26.69
N SER A 47 11.43 11.81 -27.18
CA SER A 47 11.71 13.11 -26.55
C SER A 47 11.14 13.15 -25.13
N ALA A 48 11.75 13.96 -24.27
CA ALA A 48 11.30 14.13 -22.90
C ALA A 48 9.83 14.58 -22.82
N ASP A 49 9.36 15.37 -23.79
CA ASP A 49 7.98 15.85 -23.82
C ASP A 49 6.98 14.73 -24.12
N ILE A 50 7.30 13.84 -25.06
CA ILE A 50 6.44 12.67 -25.33
C ILE A 50 6.43 11.74 -24.13
N GLN A 51 7.60 11.46 -23.55
CA GLN A 51 7.69 10.61 -22.35
C GLN A 51 6.83 11.16 -21.20
N LYS A 52 6.85 12.48 -20.97
CA LYS A 52 5.99 13.13 -19.96
C LYS A 52 4.50 12.97 -20.28
N GLN A 53 4.09 13.17 -21.54
CA GLN A 53 2.69 13.01 -21.92
C GLN A 53 2.21 11.57 -21.70
N GLU A 54 3.01 10.58 -22.10
CA GLU A 54 2.68 9.17 -21.86
C GLU A 54 2.51 8.87 -20.37
N PHE A 55 3.42 9.37 -19.54
CA PHE A 55 3.34 9.15 -18.09
C PHE A 55 2.10 9.80 -17.47
N LEU A 56 1.78 11.03 -17.89
CA LEU A 56 0.57 11.73 -17.45
C LEU A 56 -0.70 10.97 -17.82
N ASP A 57 -0.72 10.33 -18.99
CA ASP A 57 -1.88 9.54 -19.42
C ASP A 57 -2.01 8.24 -18.63
N ILE A 58 -0.91 7.59 -18.26
CA ILE A 58 -0.92 6.46 -17.31
C ILE A 58 -1.52 6.92 -15.97
N LEU A 59 -1.03 8.03 -15.41
CA LEU A 59 -1.53 8.57 -14.13
C LEU A 59 -3.03 8.91 -14.18
N LYS A 60 -3.51 9.51 -15.27
CA LYS A 60 -4.94 9.82 -15.45
C LYS A 60 -5.79 8.55 -15.44
N ARG A 61 -5.36 7.51 -16.18
CA ARG A 61 -6.07 6.22 -16.23
C ARG A 61 -6.07 5.53 -14.87
N THR A 62 -4.94 5.48 -14.18
CA THR A 62 -4.85 4.89 -12.84
C THR A 62 -5.74 5.62 -11.84
N LYS A 63 -5.78 6.95 -11.89
CA LYS A 63 -6.66 7.76 -11.03
C LYS A 63 -8.15 7.51 -11.31
N ALA A 64 -8.52 7.29 -12.57
CA ALA A 64 -9.90 6.99 -12.94
C ALA A 64 -10.36 5.59 -12.53
N ASN A 65 -9.42 4.64 -12.42
CA ASN A 65 -9.70 3.22 -12.16
C ASN A 65 -9.46 2.77 -10.71
N GLY A 66 -8.86 3.63 -9.87
CA GLY A 66 -8.50 3.34 -8.47
C GLY A 66 -9.60 3.68 -7.48
#